data_AF-A0A1X4XZM7-F1
#
_entry.id   AF-A0A1X4XZM7-F1
#
_cell.length_a   1.000
_cell.length_b   1.000
_cell.length_c   1.000
_cell.angle_alpha   90.00
_cell.angle_beta   90.00
_cell.angle_gamma   90.00
#
_symmetry.space_group_name_H-M   'P 1'
#
loop_
_entity.id
_entity.type
_entity.pdbx_description
1 polymer ?
#
loop_
_entity_poly.entity_id
_entity_poly.type
_entity_poly.pdbx_seq_one_letter_code
_entity_poly.pdbx_strand_id
1 'polypeptide(L)'
;MIEKLKESAKINKIDIVETESIDFLEKHNLDVTKEYDCKNDVGFVKALCVSANSAQTIIDIDKKEKLDKIMKTQDLYIVFHASDIKENLIDAYKFAKQKKESAYYIFVSQESKTADIEKTLVSGVQGPKRVVFVCVK
;
A
#
# COMPACT_ATOMS: atom_id res chain seq x y z
N MET A 1 6.46 -0.87 16.97
CA MET A 1 5.89 -0.20 15.79
C MET A 1 5.04 -1.14 14.94
N ILE A 2 5.56 -2.28 14.50
CA ILE A 2 4.78 -3.27 13.74
C ILE A 2 3.55 -3.80 14.48
N GLU A 3 3.63 -4.07 15.79
CA GLU A 3 2.47 -4.52 16.57
C GLU A 3 1.34 -3.49 16.59
N LYS A 4 1.67 -2.20 16.77
CA LYS A 4 0.70 -1.10 16.70
C LYS A 4 0.05 -1.00 15.31
N LEU A 5 0.84 -1.20 14.25
CA LEU A 5 0.32 -1.26 12.89
C LEU A 5 -0.65 -2.44 12.70
N LYS A 6 -0.34 -3.63 13.23
CA LYS A 6 -1.23 -4.80 13.18
C LYS A 6 -2.54 -4.56 13.91
N GLU A 7 -2.52 -3.91 15.07
CA GLU A 7 -3.73 -3.54 15.80
C GLU A 7 -4.63 -2.64 14.95
N SER A 8 -4.07 -1.56 14.40
CA SER A 8 -4.82 -0.65 13.52
C SER A 8 -5.30 -1.32 12.24
N ALA A 9 -4.46 -2.17 11.62
CA ALA A 9 -4.83 -2.90 10.41
C ALA A 9 -5.96 -3.90 10.66
N LYS A 10 -5.97 -4.57 11.82
CA LYS A 10 -7.06 -5.47 12.23
C LYS A 10 -8.39 -4.73 12.35
N ILE A 11 -8.39 -3.53 12.95
CA ILE A 11 -9.59 -2.69 13.05
C ILE A 11 -10.08 -2.28 11.66
N ASN A 12 -9.15 -1.99 10.76
CA ASN A 12 -9.42 -1.55 9.39
C ASN A 12 -9.52 -2.73 8.39
N LYS A 13 -9.57 -3.99 8.86
CA LYS A 13 -9.64 -5.19 7.99
C LYS A 13 -8.60 -5.23 6.85
N ILE A 14 -7.39 -4.73 7.11
CA ILE A 14 -6.26 -4.80 6.17
C ILE A 14 -5.44 -6.03 6.53
N ASP A 15 -5.22 -6.90 5.55
CA ASP A 15 -4.34 -8.06 5.71
C ASP A 15 -2.87 -7.61 5.78
N ILE A 16 -2.14 -8.07 6.79
CA ILE A 16 -0.69 -7.86 6.93
C ILE A 16 0.02 -9.21 6.89
N VAL A 17 1.03 -9.30 6.03
CA VAL A 17 1.96 -10.42 5.96
C VAL A 17 3.36 -9.93 6.36
N GLU A 18 3.99 -10.62 7.31
CA GLU A 18 5.41 -10.42 7.64
C GLU A 18 6.25 -11.47 6.92
N THR A 19 7.35 -11.05 6.32
CA THR A 19 8.23 -11.95 5.55
C THR A 19 9.69 -11.45 5.57
N GLU A 20 10.64 -12.35 5.31
CA GLU A 20 12.06 -11.99 5.12
C GLU A 20 12.32 -11.49 3.69
N SER A 21 11.55 -11.97 2.71
CA SER A 21 11.65 -11.58 1.31
C SER A 21 10.29 -11.60 0.61
N ILE A 22 10.22 -10.96 -0.56
CA ILE A 22 9.00 -10.91 -1.39
C ILE A 22 9.02 -11.94 -2.53
N ASP A 23 9.88 -12.96 -2.46
CA ASP A 23 10.11 -13.95 -3.53
C ASP A 23 8.85 -14.76 -3.85
N PHE A 24 7.89 -14.83 -2.93
CA PHE A 24 6.59 -15.45 -3.21
C PHE A 24 5.84 -14.77 -4.36
N LEU A 25 6.13 -13.50 -4.65
CA LEU A 25 5.56 -12.76 -5.79
C LEU A 25 6.13 -13.24 -7.14
N GLU A 26 7.33 -13.85 -7.16
CA GLU A 26 7.90 -14.41 -8.39
C GLU A 26 7.07 -15.58 -8.92
N LYS A 27 6.33 -16.27 -8.04
CA LYS A 27 5.35 -17.30 -8.44
C LYS A 27 4.24 -16.74 -9.33
N HIS A 28 4.00 -15.43 -9.28
CA HIS A 28 3.08 -14.69 -10.15
C HIS A 28 3.79 -14.08 -11.38
N ASN A 29 5.02 -14.50 -11.68
CA ASN A 29 5.89 -13.96 -12.74
C ASN A 29 6.21 -12.46 -12.58
N LEU A 30 6.10 -11.91 -11.37
CA LEU A 30 6.41 -10.52 -11.07
C LEU A 30 7.91 -10.33 -10.88
N ASP A 31 8.44 -9.23 -11.41
CA ASP A 31 9.83 -8.85 -11.26
C ASP A 31 10.03 -8.04 -9.96
N VAL A 32 10.41 -8.75 -8.88
CA VAL A 32 10.57 -8.20 -7.52
C VAL A 32 11.75 -7.23 -7.37
N THR A 33 12.65 -7.19 -8.36
CA THR A 33 13.79 -6.26 -8.37
C THR A 33 13.35 -4.81 -8.60
N LYS A 34 12.16 -4.62 -9.19
CA LYS A 34 11.59 -3.31 -9.48
C LYS A 34 10.93 -2.67 -8.26
N GLU A 35 10.63 -1.37 -8.40
CA GLU A 35 9.82 -0.63 -7.42
C GLU A 35 8.34 -1.02 -7.46
N TYR A 36 7.89 -1.55 -8.59
CA TYR A 36 6.55 -2.11 -8.80
C TYR A 36 6.56 -3.01 -10.03
N ASP A 37 5.67 -3.99 -10.06
CA ASP A 37 5.33 -4.75 -11.27
C ASP A 37 3.88 -5.22 -11.17
N CYS A 38 3.21 -5.36 -12.32
CA CYS A 38 1.81 -5.80 -12.40
C CYS A 38 1.63 -6.71 -13.61
N LYS A 39 1.17 -7.95 -13.38
CA LYS A 39 0.90 -8.96 -14.41
C LYS A 39 -0.27 -9.84 -14.00
N ASN A 40 -1.12 -10.21 -14.96
CA ASN A 40 -2.23 -11.15 -14.75
C ASN A 40 -3.09 -10.81 -13.52
N ASP A 41 -3.51 -9.55 -13.42
CA ASP A 41 -4.34 -9.02 -12.32
C ASP A 41 -3.71 -9.02 -10.91
N VAL A 42 -2.45 -9.45 -10.79
CA VAL A 42 -1.66 -9.38 -9.55
C VAL A 42 -0.55 -8.37 -9.72
N GLY A 43 -0.28 -7.58 -8.69
CA GLY A 43 0.81 -6.62 -8.73
C GLY A 43 1.34 -6.32 -7.35
N PHE A 44 2.52 -5.71 -7.33
CA PHE A 44 3.08 -5.18 -6.11
C PHE A 44 3.64 -3.78 -6.33
N VAL A 45 3.74 -3.03 -5.25
CA VAL A 45 4.41 -1.73 -5.23
C VAL A 45 5.11 -1.53 -3.90
N LYS A 46 6.35 -1.05 -3.95
CA LYS A 46 7.09 -0.63 -2.76
C LYS A 46 6.58 0.73 -2.30
N ALA A 47 6.08 0.79 -1.07
CA ALA A 47 5.68 2.01 -0.41
C ALA A 47 6.91 2.73 0.17
N LEU A 48 6.84 4.06 0.24
CA LEU A 48 7.87 4.86 0.91
C LEU A 48 7.86 4.65 2.42
N CYS A 49 6.66 4.52 2.99
CA CYS A 49 6.42 4.33 4.41
C CYS A 49 4.96 4.00 4.74
N VAL A 50 4.73 3.63 6.00
CA VAL A 50 3.42 3.31 6.55
C VAL A 50 3.21 4.03 7.89
N SER A 51 2.01 4.53 8.12
CA SER A 51 1.56 5.05 9.42
C SER A 51 0.97 3.92 10.26
N ALA A 52 1.56 3.66 11.43
CA ALA A 52 1.11 2.64 12.37
C ALA A 52 -0.29 2.95 12.90
N ASN A 53 -0.54 4.18 13.35
CA ASN A 53 -1.81 4.55 13.98
C ASN A 53 -3.01 4.41 13.05
N SER A 54 -2.84 4.74 11.78
CA SER A 54 -3.94 4.77 10.80
C SER A 54 -3.94 3.59 9.82
N ALA A 55 -2.91 2.74 9.84
CA ALA A 55 -2.68 1.69 8.86
C ALA A 55 -2.80 2.22 7.41
N GLN A 56 -2.08 3.31 7.12
CA GLN A 56 -2.07 3.95 5.80
C GLN A 56 -0.67 3.94 5.21
N THR A 57 -0.56 3.56 3.95
CA THR A 57 0.72 3.57 3.21
C THR A 57 0.83 4.80 2.32
N ILE A 58 2.06 5.27 2.13
CA ILE A 58 2.37 6.34 1.16
C ILE A 58 3.19 5.73 0.03
N ILE A 59 2.67 5.83 -1.19
CA ILE A 59 3.31 5.32 -2.41
C ILE A 59 3.71 6.50 -3.28
N ASP A 60 4.93 6.48 -3.79
CA ASP A 60 5.41 7.38 -4.83
C ASP A 60 4.86 6.98 -6.20
N ILE A 61 4.27 7.93 -6.91
CA ILE A 61 3.85 7.84 -8.30
C ILE A 61 4.64 8.86 -9.11
N ASP A 62 5.83 8.44 -9.53
CA ASP A 62 6.71 9.23 -10.38
C ASP A 62 6.18 9.33 -11.83
N LYS A 63 5.37 8.34 -12.26
CA LYS A 63 4.87 8.21 -13.63
C LYS A 63 3.39 7.85 -13.66
N LYS A 64 2.66 8.41 -14.63
CA LYS A 64 1.26 8.05 -14.91
C LYS A 64 1.07 6.55 -15.19
N GLU A 65 2.02 5.92 -15.87
CA GLU A 65 1.96 4.47 -16.16
C GLU A 65 1.93 3.62 -14.87
N LYS A 66 2.67 4.04 -13.84
CA LYS A 66 2.69 3.36 -12.53
C LYS A 66 1.31 3.44 -11.87
N LEU A 67 0.70 4.63 -11.85
CA LEU A 67 -0.66 4.82 -11.37
C LEU A 67 -1.65 3.95 -12.16
N ASP A 68 -1.63 4.02 -13.48
CA ASP A 68 -2.57 3.29 -14.34
C ASP A 68 -2.49 1.77 -14.12
N LYS A 69 -1.28 1.22 -13.93
CA LYS A 69 -1.07 -0.21 -13.64
C LYS A 69 -1.57 -0.61 -12.26
N ILE A 70 -1.24 0.18 -11.22
CA ILE A 70 -1.69 -0.08 -9.85
C ILE A 70 -3.22 -0.04 -9.76
N MET A 71 -3.86 0.94 -10.41
CA MET A 71 -5.32 1.13 -10.34
C MET A 71 -6.12 0.06 -11.10
N LYS A 72 -5.51 -0.62 -12.08
CA LYS A 72 -6.15 -1.69 -12.87
C LYS A 72 -5.92 -3.09 -12.32
N THR A 73 -4.87 -3.27 -11.52
CA THR A 73 -4.54 -4.53 -10.84
C THR A 73 -5.67 -4.90 -9.88
N GLN A 74 -6.03 -6.19 -9.79
CA GLN A 74 -7.10 -6.66 -8.89
C GLN A 74 -6.55 -6.98 -7.50
N ASP A 75 -5.41 -7.65 -7.43
CA ASP A 75 -4.70 -8.03 -6.21
C ASP A 75 -3.39 -7.24 -6.08
N LEU A 76 -3.36 -6.28 -5.16
CA LEU A 76 -2.18 -5.44 -4.94
C LEU A 76 -1.49 -5.75 -3.62
N TYR A 77 -0.20 -6.08 -3.69
CA TYR A 77 0.68 -6.18 -2.54
C TYR A 77 1.44 -4.87 -2.35
N ILE A 78 1.23 -4.20 -1.22
CA ILE A 78 1.97 -2.99 -0.86
C ILE A 78 3.10 -3.39 0.08
N VAL A 79 4.32 -3.31 -0.41
CA VAL A 79 5.53 -3.79 0.25
C VAL A 79 6.23 -2.63 0.97
N PHE A 80 6.67 -2.83 2.20
CA PHE A 80 7.46 -1.86 2.95
C PHE A 80 8.40 -2.55 3.93
N HIS A 81 9.49 -1.90 4.30
CA HIS A 81 10.39 -2.39 5.35
C HIS A 81 9.87 -2.01 6.74
N ALA A 82 10.19 -2.83 7.75
CA ALA A 82 9.86 -2.54 9.14
C ALA A 82 10.42 -1.17 9.62
N SER A 83 11.57 -0.74 9.09
CA SER A 83 12.19 0.57 9.36
C SER A 83 11.37 1.76 8.83
N ASP A 84 10.47 1.52 7.89
CA ASP A 84 9.67 2.53 7.21
C ASP A 84 8.31 2.77 7.89
N ILE A 85 8.05 2.07 9.00
CA ILE A 85 6.85 2.28 9.80
C ILE A 85 7.05 3.51 10.70
N LYS A 86 6.20 4.52 10.53
CA LYS A 86 6.15 5.74 11.35
C LYS A 86 4.92 5.73 12.22
N GLU A 87 4.95 6.50 13.30
CA GLU A 87 3.89 6.44 14.30
C GLU A 87 2.55 6.91 13.74
N ASN A 88 2.55 8.06 13.09
CA ASN A 88 1.35 8.70 12.57
C ASN A 88 1.55 9.16 11.12
N LEU A 89 0.45 9.61 10.49
CA LEU A 89 0.44 10.02 9.09
C LEU A 89 1.31 11.25 8.81
N ILE A 90 1.39 12.18 9.77
CA ILE A 90 2.20 13.40 9.62
C ILE A 90 3.67 13.04 9.56
N ASP A 91 4.13 12.16 10.45
CA ASP A 91 5.52 11.69 10.47
C ASP A 91 5.83 10.81 9.25
N ALA A 92 4.88 9.97 8.82
CA ALA A 92 4.99 9.24 7.57
C ALA A 92 5.16 10.18 6.37
N TYR A 93 4.32 11.21 6.26
CA TYR A 93 4.39 12.18 5.17
C TYR A 93 5.72 12.96 5.17
N LYS A 94 6.19 13.43 6.33
CA LYS A 94 7.49 14.10 6.45
C LYS A 94 8.62 13.18 6.00
N PHE A 95 8.58 11.92 6.41
CA PHE A 95 9.57 10.92 6.03
C PHE A 95 9.53 10.59 4.53
N ALA A 96 8.33 10.45 3.93
CA ALA A 96 8.16 10.29 2.49
C ALA A 96 8.76 11.47 1.71
N LYS A 97 8.50 12.70 2.17
CA LYS A 97 9.06 13.93 1.59
C LYS A 97 10.59 13.97 1.65
N GLN A 98 11.18 13.51 2.75
CA GLN A 98 12.64 13.39 2.89
C GLN A 98 13.22 12.33 1.94
N LYS A 99 12.53 11.19 1.77
CA LYS A 99 12.96 10.14 0.83
C LYS A 99 12.89 10.58 -0.63
N LYS A 100 11.81 11.29 -1.01
CA LYS A 100 11.56 11.76 -2.39
C LYS A 100 10.78 13.06 -2.41
N GLU A 101 11.47 14.20 -2.48
CA GLU A 101 10.86 15.52 -2.36
C GLU A 101 9.88 15.89 -3.49
N SER A 102 10.13 15.43 -4.72
CA SER A 102 9.34 15.79 -5.92
C SER A 102 8.35 14.70 -6.36
N ALA A 103 7.98 13.79 -5.46
CA ALA A 103 7.06 12.69 -5.75
C ALA A 103 5.59 13.14 -5.73
N TYR A 104 4.76 12.52 -6.57
CA TYR A 104 3.32 12.53 -6.36
C TYR A 104 2.96 11.37 -5.44
N TYR A 105 2.24 11.65 -4.36
CA TYR A 105 1.89 10.61 -3.39
C TYR A 105 0.46 10.12 -3.56
N ILE A 106 0.31 8.80 -3.50
CA ILE A 106 -0.96 8.16 -3.18
C ILE A 106 -0.91 7.72 -1.72
N PHE A 107 -1.96 8.06 -1.00
CA PHE A 107 -2.25 7.53 0.32
C PHE A 107 -3.24 6.39 0.15
N VAL A 108 -2.84 5.18 0.51
CA VAL A 108 -3.74 4.01 0.47
C VAL A 108 -4.15 3.68 1.90
N SER A 109 -5.46 3.62 2.11
CA SER A 109 -6.12 3.24 3.35
C SER A 109 -7.29 2.32 3.06
N GLN A 110 -7.84 1.69 4.09
CA GLN A 110 -9.14 1.06 3.96
C GLN A 110 -10.22 2.12 3.65
N GLU A 111 -11.31 1.68 3.04
CA GLU A 111 -12.56 2.43 2.89
C GLU A 111 -13.03 2.99 4.24
N SER A 112 -13.48 4.25 4.24
CA SER A 112 -14.01 4.86 5.46
C SER A 112 -15.35 4.21 5.84
N LYS A 113 -15.59 4.00 7.14
CA LYS A 113 -16.91 3.62 7.68
C LYS A 113 -18.01 4.61 7.31
N THR A 114 -17.68 5.87 7.00
CA THR A 114 -18.65 6.87 6.54
C THR A 114 -19.08 6.66 5.09
N ALA A 115 -18.25 6.02 4.25
CA ALA A 115 -18.62 5.70 2.87
C ALA A 115 -19.72 4.61 2.78
N ASP A 116 -19.78 3.73 3.78
CA ASP A 116 -20.76 2.64 3.89
C ASP A 116 -22.15 3.12 4.34
N ILE A 117 -22.22 4.21 5.13
CA ILE A 117 -23.49 4.73 5.68
C ILE A 117 -24.32 5.46 4.61
N GLU A 118 -23.68 6.09 3.63
CA GLU A 118 -24.37 7.03 2.73
C GLU A 118 -25.18 6.33 1.61
N LYS A 119 -25.09 5.00 1.43
CA LYS A 119 -25.81 4.23 0.38
C LYS A 119 -25.75 4.86 -1.02
N THR A 120 -24.74 5.69 -1.28
CA THR A 120 -24.53 6.30 -2.58
C THR A 120 -23.99 5.20 -3.48
N LEU A 121 -24.70 4.91 -4.58
CA LEU A 121 -24.20 4.01 -5.61
C LEU A 121 -22.83 4.51 -6.06
N VAL A 122 -21.75 3.87 -5.60
CA VAL A 122 -20.39 4.20 -6.05
C VAL A 122 -20.24 3.60 -7.45
N SER A 123 -20.64 4.36 -8.46
CA SER A 123 -20.39 4.03 -9.86
C SER A 123 -18.92 4.26 -10.17
N GLY A 124 -18.20 3.18 -10.51
CA GLY A 124 -16.79 3.23 -10.91
C GLY A 124 -15.78 2.95 -9.80
N VAL A 125 -15.83 1.75 -9.20
CA VAL A 125 -14.73 1.25 -8.35
C VAL A 125 -13.44 1.25 -9.19
N GLN A 126 -12.60 2.25 -9.00
CA GLN A 126 -11.28 2.36 -9.60
C GLN A 126 -10.26 2.04 -8.52
N GLY A 127 -9.66 0.85 -8.60
CA GLY A 127 -8.63 0.40 -7.68
C GLY A 127 -8.63 -1.12 -7.49
N PRO A 128 -7.62 -1.66 -6.80
CA PRO A 128 -7.56 -3.09 -6.50
C PRO A 128 -8.75 -3.56 -5.67
N LYS A 129 -9.28 -4.74 -6.02
CA LYS A 129 -10.31 -5.44 -5.24
C LYS A 129 -9.77 -5.89 -3.89
N ARG A 130 -8.48 -6.22 -3.84
CA ARG A 130 -7.79 -6.66 -2.62
C ARG A 130 -6.45 -5.97 -2.52
N VAL A 131 -6.15 -5.50 -1.31
CA VAL A 131 -4.86 -4.91 -0.97
C VAL A 131 -4.29 -5.65 0.24
N VAL A 132 -3.06 -6.11 0.13
CA VAL A 132 -2.32 -6.79 1.22
C VAL A 132 -1.07 -6.00 1.54
N PHE A 133 -0.87 -5.71 2.81
CA PHE A 133 0.33 -5.04 3.30
C PHE A 133 1.40 -6.09 3.59
N VAL A 134 2.59 -5.92 3.03
CA VAL A 134 3.69 -6.86 3.18
C VAL A 134 4.84 -6.14 3.88
N CYS A 135 5.08 -6.51 5.14
CA CYS A 135 6.19 -6.00 5.94
C CYS A 135 7.41 -6.91 5.76
N VAL A 136 8.45 -6.38 5.14
CA VAL A 136 9.76 -7.04 5.03
C VAL A 136 10.58 -6.70 6.28
N LYS A 137 11.11 -7.72 6.94
CA LYS A 137 11.93 -7.58 8.15
C LYS A 137 13.35 -7.11 7.85
#